data_AF-A0AAD0DY01-F1
#
_entry.id   AF-A0AAD0DY01-F1
#
_cell.length_a   1.000
_cell.length_b   1.000
_cell.length_c   1.000
_cell.angle_alpha   90.00
_cell.angle_beta   90.00
_cell.angle_gamma   90.00
#
_symmetry.space_group_name_H-M   'P 1'
#
loop_
_entity.id
_entity.type
_entity.pdbx_description
1 polymer ?
#
loop_
_entity_poly.entity_id
_entity_poly.type
_entity_poly.pdbx_seq_one_letter_code
_entity_poly.pdbx_strand_id
1 'polypeptide(L)'
;MAAPGKLRSLANLSNEQEFVTNLRDSSLSFEGNFHASDLLRCASTSAYEFSDSMSGAQRDMTLTIMHLVEMAKVMVDNTIENLQTQ
;
A
#
# COMPACT_ATOMS: atom_id res chain seq x y z
N MET A 1 -37.60 -22.86 -14.38
CA MET A 1 -37.39 -22.72 -12.92
C MET A 1 -35.90 -22.46 -12.71
N ALA A 2 -35.49 -21.19 -12.63
CA ALA A 2 -34.07 -20.80 -12.60
C ALA A 2 -33.53 -20.88 -11.16
N ALA A 3 -32.40 -21.56 -10.96
CA ALA A 3 -31.78 -21.75 -9.66
C ALA A 3 -31.17 -20.43 -9.11
N PRO A 4 -31.52 -19.99 -7.89
CA PRO A 4 -30.96 -18.78 -7.28
C PRO A 4 -29.62 -19.10 -6.61
N GLY A 5 -28.54 -19.19 -7.41
CA GLY A 5 -27.20 -19.53 -6.89
C GLY A 5 -26.05 -18.61 -7.31
N LYS A 6 -26.27 -17.65 -8.22
CA LYS A 6 -25.15 -16.97 -8.92
C LYS A 6 -24.97 -15.47 -8.64
N LEU A 7 -25.64 -14.91 -7.62
CA LEU A 7 -25.58 -13.47 -7.33
C LEU A 7 -24.68 -13.08 -6.15
N ARG A 8 -24.17 -14.03 -5.36
CA ARG A 8 -23.29 -13.71 -4.21
C ARG A 8 -21.84 -13.41 -4.59
N SER A 9 -21.43 -13.74 -5.83
CA SER A 9 -20.05 -13.54 -6.31
C SER A 9 -19.81 -12.17 -6.94
N LEU A 10 -20.85 -11.49 -7.44
CA LEU A 10 -20.70 -10.20 -8.12
C LEU A 10 -20.56 -9.03 -7.15
N ALA A 11 -21.23 -9.09 -5.99
CA ALA A 11 -21.07 -8.08 -4.96
C ALA A 11 -19.62 -8.04 -4.44
N ASN A 12 -19.00 -9.20 -4.23
CA ASN A 12 -17.61 -9.28 -3.75
C ASN A 12 -16.62 -8.71 -4.77
N LEU A 13 -16.78 -9.05 -6.05
CA LEU A 13 -15.98 -8.48 -7.14
C LEU A 13 -16.19 -6.96 -7.28
N SER A 14 -17.42 -6.45 -7.13
CA SER A 14 -17.66 -5.00 -7.13
C SER A 14 -16.94 -4.30 -5.98
N ASN A 15 -16.94 -4.87 -4.77
CA ASN A 15 -16.25 -4.28 -3.61
C ASN A 15 -14.72 -4.25 -3.81
N GLU A 16 -14.13 -5.34 -4.33
CA GLU A 16 -12.69 -5.39 -4.58
C GLU A 16 -12.29 -4.50 -5.75
N GLN A 17 -13.09 -4.46 -6.82
CA GLN A 17 -12.85 -3.58 -7.97
C GLN A 17 -13.01 -2.10 -7.57
N GLU A 18 -14.00 -1.78 -6.75
CA GLU A 18 -14.22 -0.43 -6.20
C GLU A 18 -13.08 -0.02 -5.26
N PHE A 19 -12.58 -0.96 -4.44
CA PHE A 19 -11.38 -0.72 -3.62
C PHE A 19 -10.16 -0.44 -4.48
N VAL A 20 -9.93 -1.24 -5.52
CA VAL A 20 -8.79 -1.07 -6.45
C VAL A 20 -8.91 0.22 -7.25
N THR A 21 -10.12 0.61 -7.72
CA THR A 21 -10.31 1.89 -8.41
C THR A 21 -10.14 3.08 -7.47
N ASN A 22 -10.66 3.02 -6.24
CA ASN A 22 -10.45 4.09 -5.25
C ASN A 22 -8.98 4.21 -4.84
N LEU A 23 -8.25 3.10 -4.72
CA LEU A 23 -6.80 3.11 -4.52
C LEU A 23 -6.08 3.79 -5.68
N ARG A 24 -6.49 3.47 -6.91
CA ARG A 24 -5.90 4.03 -8.13
C ARG A 24 -6.16 5.52 -8.25
N ASP A 25 -7.40 5.97 -8.01
CA ASP A 25 -7.76 7.38 -8.05
C ASP A 25 -7.03 8.17 -6.96
N SER A 26 -6.85 7.57 -5.78
CA SER A 26 -6.02 8.15 -4.71
C SER A 26 -4.56 8.27 -5.14
N SER A 27 -3.95 7.22 -5.71
CA SER A 27 -2.57 7.24 -6.22
C SER A 27 -2.35 8.22 -7.39
N LEU A 28 -3.39 8.57 -8.13
CA LEU A 28 -3.30 9.57 -9.21
C LEU A 28 -3.40 11.02 -8.69
N SER A 29 -3.86 11.23 -7.45
CA SER A 29 -3.95 12.55 -6.84
C SER A 29 -2.63 12.96 -6.16
N PHE A 30 -2.29 14.25 -6.20
CA PHE A 30 -1.12 14.79 -5.49
C PHE A 30 -1.20 14.52 -3.98
N GLU A 31 -2.39 14.72 -3.39
CA GLU A 31 -2.69 14.44 -1.98
C GLU A 31 -2.50 12.96 -1.63
N GLY A 32 -2.99 12.04 -2.48
CA GLY A 32 -2.84 10.60 -2.23
C GLY A 32 -1.41 10.09 -2.33
N ASN A 33 -0.56 10.71 -3.17
CA ASN A 33 0.87 10.40 -3.19
C ASN A 33 1.59 10.92 -1.94
N PHE A 34 1.21 12.10 -1.42
CA PHE A 34 1.71 12.59 -0.14
C PHE A 34 1.29 11.67 1.02
N HIS A 35 0.02 11.26 1.06
CA HIS A 35 -0.49 10.28 2.02
C HIS A 35 0.20 8.92 1.93
N ALA A 36 0.56 8.47 0.72
CA ALA A 36 1.34 7.26 0.54
C ALA A 36 2.75 7.38 1.16
N SER A 37 3.43 8.53 1.00
CA SER A 37 4.74 8.78 1.63
C SER A 37 4.64 8.78 3.16
N ASP A 38 3.60 9.39 3.72
CA ASP A 38 3.32 9.34 5.17
C ASP A 38 3.04 7.91 5.67
N LEU A 39 2.25 7.14 4.92
CA LEU A 39 1.95 5.74 5.26
C LEU A 39 3.22 4.87 5.26
N LEU A 40 4.10 5.07 4.28
CA LEU A 40 5.40 4.39 4.21
C LEU A 40 6.30 4.78 5.38
N ARG A 41 6.28 6.06 5.81
CA ARG A 41 7.00 6.50 7.01
C ARG A 41 6.46 5.85 8.28
N CYS A 42 5.14 5.72 8.41
CA CYS A 42 4.52 4.98 9.51
C CYS A 42 4.95 3.51 9.51
N ALA A 43 4.89 2.83 8.36
CA ALA A 43 5.33 1.45 8.22
C ALA A 43 6.80 1.26 8.61
N SER A 44 7.69 2.17 8.18
CA SER A 44 9.10 2.18 8.57
C SER A 44 9.27 2.35 10.08
N THR A 45 8.54 3.27 10.70
CA THR A 45 8.61 3.51 12.16
C THR A 45 8.15 2.28 12.93
N SER A 46 7.01 1.70 12.54
CA SER A 46 6.49 0.48 13.15
C SER A 46 7.44 -0.71 12.99
N ALA A 47 8.08 -0.84 11.82
CA ALA A 47 9.12 -1.83 11.60
C ALA A 47 10.33 -1.58 12.51
N TYR A 48 10.80 -0.34 12.63
CA TYR A 48 11.91 0.01 13.52
C TYR A 48 11.62 -0.34 14.98
N GLU A 49 10.48 0.10 15.50
CA GLU A 49 10.06 -0.20 16.88
C GLU A 49 9.88 -1.70 17.09
N PHE A 50 9.37 -2.43 16.09
CA PHE A 50 9.28 -3.89 16.16
C PHE A 50 10.65 -4.55 16.18
N SER A 51 11.64 -4.05 15.42
CA SER A 51 12.99 -4.64 15.36
C SER A 51 13.80 -4.50 16.64
N ASP A 52 13.51 -3.49 17.47
CA ASP A 52 14.31 -3.16 18.67
C ASP A 52 14.30 -4.29 19.71
N SER A 53 13.21 -5.06 19.74
CA SER A 53 13.03 -6.19 20.66
C SER A 53 13.32 -7.58 20.04
N MET A 54 13.70 -7.64 18.76
CA MET A 54 13.75 -8.88 17.98
C MET A 54 15.18 -9.30 17.60
N SER A 55 15.41 -10.62 17.51
CA SER A 55 16.69 -11.20 17.05
C SER A 55 16.45 -12.39 16.10
N GLY A 56 17.48 -12.77 15.34
CA GLY A 56 17.39 -13.88 14.38
C GLY A 56 16.41 -13.61 13.23
N ALA A 57 15.55 -14.58 12.90
CA ALA A 57 14.66 -14.53 11.74
C ALA A 57 13.65 -13.37 11.78
N GLN A 58 13.21 -12.94 12.96
CA GLN A 58 12.29 -11.80 13.08
C GLN A 58 12.97 -10.49 12.68
N ARG A 59 14.25 -10.30 13.05
CA ARG A 59 15.03 -9.14 12.64
C ARG A 59 15.26 -9.12 11.13
N ASP A 60 15.52 -10.29 10.53
CA ASP A 60 15.68 -10.43 9.07
C ASP A 60 14.39 -10.07 8.31
N MET A 61 13.24 -10.51 8.84
CA MET A 61 11.93 -10.11 8.31
C MET A 61 11.71 -8.60 8.41
N THR A 62 12.10 -7.97 9.52
CA THR A 62 11.99 -6.52 9.67
C THR A 62 12.89 -5.75 8.71
N LEU A 63 14.13 -6.20 8.49
CA LEU A 63 15.02 -5.62 7.49
C LEU A 63 14.44 -5.74 6.07
N THR A 64 13.79 -6.89 5.78
CA THR A 64 13.09 -7.10 4.52
C THR A 64 11.94 -6.11 4.36
N ILE A 65 11.12 -5.91 5.39
CA ILE A 65 10.03 -4.92 5.38
C ILE A 65 10.58 -3.52 5.14
N MET A 66 11.64 -3.12 5.85
CA MET A 66 12.28 -1.81 5.64
C MET A 66 12.77 -1.62 4.21
N HIS A 67 13.38 -2.67 3.64
CA HIS A 67 13.84 -2.60 2.26
C HIS A 67 12.68 -2.41 1.27
N LEU A 68 11.57 -3.13 1.46
CA LEU A 68 10.37 -2.96 0.64
C LEU A 68 9.76 -1.57 0.78
N VAL A 69 9.73 -1.02 2.00
CA VAL A 69 9.26 0.34 2.27
C VAL A 69 10.13 1.38 1.58
N GLU A 70 11.46 1.23 1.61
CA GLU A 70 12.38 2.13 0.93
C GLU A 70 12.18 2.09 -0.60
N MET A 71 12.06 0.89 -1.17
CA MET A 71 11.77 0.73 -2.60
C MET A 71 10.45 1.38 -2.99
N ALA A 72 9.40 1.20 -2.18
CA ALA A 72 8.10 1.83 -2.41
C ALA A 72 8.19 3.36 -2.31
N LYS A 73 8.95 3.88 -1.35
CA LYS A 73 9.14 5.30 -1.14
C LYS A 73 9.82 5.96 -2.33
N VAL A 74 10.87 5.35 -2.87
CA VAL A 74 11.52 5.82 -4.10
C VAL A 74 10.53 5.89 -5.26
N MET A 75 9.63 4.91 -5.42
CA MET A 75 8.61 4.95 -6.47
C MET A 75 7.58 6.08 -6.27
N VAL A 76 7.15 6.32 -5.03
CA VAL A 76 6.22 7.40 -4.68
C VAL A 76 6.88 8.77 -4.88
N ASP A 77 8.09 8.96 -4.36
CA ASP A 77 8.83 10.23 -4.44
C ASP A 77 9.09 10.59 -5.91
N ASN A 78 9.51 9.63 -6.76
CA ASN A 78 9.63 9.84 -8.20
C ASN A 78 8.29 10.23 -8.85
N THR A 79 7.17 9.63 -8.43
CA THR A 79 5.84 9.96 -8.97
C THR A 79 5.46 11.39 -8.60
N ILE A 80 5.72 11.81 -7.36
CA ILE A 80 5.47 13.18 -6.88
C ILE A 80 6.33 14.19 -7.66
N GLU A 81 7.63 13.92 -7.81
CA GLU A 81 8.54 14.80 -8.55
C GLU A 81 8.09 15.00 -10.00
N ASN A 82 7.70 13.92 -10.69
CA ASN A 82 7.19 14.01 -12.06
C ASN A 82 5.90 14.84 -12.15
N LEU A 83 5.02 14.77 -11.14
CA LEU A 83 3.81 15.60 -11.06
C LEU A 83 4.11 17.07 -10.75
N GLN A 84 5.16 17.37 -9.99
CA GLN A 84 5.57 18.74 -9.67
C GLN A 84 6.26 19.46 -10.84
N THR A 85 6.86 18.71 -11.76
CA THR A 85 7.56 19.25 -12.95
C THR A 85 6.66 19.51 -14.16
N GLN A 86 5.36 19.21 -14.07
CA GLN A 86 4.39 19.34 -15.17
C GLN A 86 3.49 20.57 -14.98
#